data_AF-A0A6U9PT35-F1
#
_entry.id   AF-A0A6U9PT35-F1
#
_cell.length_a   1.000
_cell.length_b   1.000
_cell.length_c   1.000
_cell.angle_alpha   90.00
_cell.angle_beta   90.00
_cell.angle_gamma   90.00
#
_symmetry.space_group_name_H-M   'P 1'
#
loop_
_entity.id
_entity.type
_entity.pdbx_description
1 polymer ?
#
loop_
_entity_poly.entity_id
_entity_poly.type
_entity_poly.pdbx_seq_one_letter_code
_entity_poly.pdbx_strand_id
1 'polypeptide(L)'
;MAEDYAQLGERVQSDPRMASLVTVAKVDASAHGDLGQRFGVKGFPTVLYFPRGEKPSLASAETYSGARQVDAFQAFLQSKVEEDVTFAHVEELGDLVHEFLVARNGERRRVMEEMETKVEGLSGKARDYGAVYVRLAKKAVEKGMDYFDKEKERVERMVESGQVGKEQMAKLVEKASVLNAFQISKEEEISASS
;
A
#
# COMPACT_ATOMS: atom_id res chain seq x y z
N MET A 1 6.63 10.83 -27.74
CA MET A 1 6.97 11.36 -26.40
C MET A 1 5.76 11.94 -25.66
N ALA A 2 5.14 13.05 -26.10
CA ALA A 2 3.96 13.59 -25.39
C ALA A 2 2.78 12.61 -25.36
N GLU A 3 2.58 11.89 -26.47
CA GLU A 3 1.56 10.85 -26.62
C GLU A 3 1.83 9.62 -25.75
N ASP A 4 3.10 9.24 -25.59
CA ASP A 4 3.52 8.11 -24.74
C ASP A 4 3.16 8.31 -23.27
N TYR A 5 3.24 9.54 -22.75
CA TYR A 5 2.86 9.84 -21.36
C TYR A 5 1.35 9.83 -21.14
N ALA A 6 0.57 10.25 -22.14
CA ALA A 6 -0.89 10.15 -22.08
C ALA A 6 -1.32 8.68 -22.09
N GLN A 7 -0.74 7.88 -22.99
CA GLN A 7 -0.98 6.44 -23.06
C GLN A 7 -0.58 5.73 -21.76
N LEU A 8 0.55 6.11 -21.14
CA LEU A 8 0.94 5.58 -19.83
C LEU A 8 -0.12 5.89 -18.76
N GLY A 9 -0.62 7.12 -18.71
CA GLY A 9 -1.69 7.52 -17.79
C GLY A 9 -2.96 6.70 -17.98
N GLU A 10 -3.37 6.48 -19.23
CA GLU A 10 -4.51 5.61 -19.56
C GLU A 10 -4.28 4.16 -19.11
N ARG A 11 -3.09 3.60 -19.36
CA ARG A 11 -2.76 2.23 -18.93
C ARG A 11 -2.80 2.09 -17.40
N VAL A 12 -2.19 3.03 -16.67
CA VAL A 12 -2.25 3.06 -15.21
C VAL A 12 -3.69 3.16 -14.71
N GLN A 13 -4.53 3.98 -15.33
CA GLN A 13 -5.94 4.08 -14.96
C GLN A 13 -6.78 2.86 -15.36
N SER A 14 -6.38 2.15 -16.42
CA SER A 14 -7.08 0.95 -16.90
C SER A 14 -6.83 -0.26 -16.02
N ASP A 15 -5.63 -0.37 -15.45
CA ASP A 15 -5.28 -1.41 -14.48
C ASP A 15 -5.84 -1.05 -13.10
N PRO A 16 -6.78 -1.84 -12.54
CA PRO A 16 -7.41 -1.55 -11.26
C PRO A 16 -6.45 -1.43 -10.07
N ARG A 17 -5.36 -2.23 -10.05
CA ARG A 17 -4.38 -2.25 -8.97
C ARG A 17 -3.50 -1.02 -9.05
N MET A 18 -3.00 -0.71 -10.26
CA MET A 18 -2.19 0.48 -10.52
C MET A 18 -2.98 1.76 -10.27
N ALA A 19 -4.22 1.84 -10.72
CA ALA A 19 -5.09 3.00 -10.52
C ALA A 19 -5.32 3.34 -9.04
N SER A 20 -5.22 2.34 -8.16
CA SER A 20 -5.38 2.53 -6.71
C SER A 20 -4.10 3.03 -6.04
N LEU A 21 -2.93 2.78 -6.63
CA LEU A 21 -1.63 2.97 -6.00
C LEU A 21 -0.73 4.01 -6.68
N VAL A 22 -0.96 4.31 -7.95
CA VAL A 22 -0.07 5.12 -8.77
C VAL A 22 -0.81 6.32 -9.35
N THR A 23 -0.20 7.48 -9.18
CA THR A 23 -0.64 8.72 -9.84
C THR A 23 0.41 9.15 -10.86
N VAL A 24 -0.01 9.29 -12.11
CA VAL A 24 0.83 9.86 -13.17
C VAL A 24 0.44 11.32 -13.36
N ALA A 25 1.41 12.23 -13.24
CA ALA A 25 1.19 13.67 -13.39
C ALA A 25 2.14 14.27 -14.42
N LYS A 26 1.64 15.27 -15.16
CA LYS A 26 2.44 16.10 -16.07
C LYS A 26 2.44 17.53 -15.55
N VAL A 27 3.62 18.14 -15.50
CA VAL A 27 3.82 19.52 -15.07
C VAL A 27 4.66 20.25 -16.12
N ASP A 28 4.22 21.45 -16.50
CA ASP A 28 5.01 22.37 -17.31
C ASP A 28 5.91 23.22 -16.41
N ALA A 29 7.16 22.79 -16.22
CA ALA A 29 8.10 23.53 -15.38
C ALA A 29 8.67 24.79 -16.07
N SER A 30 8.40 25.02 -17.37
CA SER A 30 8.72 26.30 -18.02
C SER A 30 7.73 27.39 -17.59
N ALA A 31 6.46 27.03 -17.39
CA ALA A 31 5.46 27.91 -16.79
C ALA A 31 5.59 28.01 -15.26
N HIS A 32 6.16 27.00 -14.60
CA HIS A 32 6.33 26.90 -13.14
C HIS A 32 7.80 26.78 -12.73
N GLY A 33 8.57 27.86 -12.95
CA GLY A 33 10.03 27.86 -12.76
C GLY A 33 10.49 27.61 -11.32
N ASP A 34 9.73 28.08 -10.33
CA ASP A 34 9.96 27.83 -8.90
C ASP A 34 9.87 26.34 -8.56
N LEU A 35 8.86 25.66 -9.12
CA LEU A 35 8.67 24.22 -8.97
C LEU A 35 9.78 23.44 -9.67
N GLY A 36 10.14 23.85 -10.89
CA GLY A 36 11.27 23.30 -11.64
C GLY A 36 12.58 23.40 -10.86
N GLN A 37 12.87 24.55 -10.26
CA GLN A 37 14.05 24.75 -9.42
C GLN A 37 14.00 23.89 -8.15
N ARG A 38 12.85 23.87 -7.46
CA ARG A 38 12.64 23.07 -6.24
C ARG A 38 12.94 21.58 -6.45
N PHE A 39 12.59 21.05 -7.62
CA PHE A 39 12.82 19.64 -7.97
C PHE A 39 14.03 19.43 -8.91
N GLY A 40 14.91 20.43 -9.03
CA GLY A 40 16.19 20.28 -9.73
C GLY A 40 16.08 19.99 -11.23
N VAL A 41 15.03 20.44 -11.89
CA VAL A 41 14.82 20.24 -13.34
C VAL A 41 15.83 21.08 -14.12
N LYS A 42 16.80 20.41 -14.76
CA LYS A 42 17.87 21.04 -15.57
C LYS A 42 17.67 20.93 -17.07
N GLY A 43 16.71 20.12 -17.51
CA GLY A 43 16.41 19.89 -18.92
C GLY A 43 15.11 19.11 -19.09
N PHE A 44 14.55 19.15 -20.30
CA PHE A 44 13.27 18.52 -20.60
C PHE A 44 13.42 17.37 -21.61
N PRO A 45 12.64 16.28 -21.46
CA PRO A 45 11.84 15.93 -20.29
C PRO A 45 12.71 15.37 -19.15
N THR A 46 12.39 15.76 -17.91
CA THR A 46 12.88 15.12 -16.67
C THR A 46 11.73 14.31 -16.07
N VAL A 47 11.97 13.04 -15.77
CA VAL A 47 10.97 12.13 -15.16
C VAL A 47 11.43 11.81 -13.75
N LEU A 48 10.57 12.11 -12.79
CA LEU A 48 10.81 11.86 -11.37
C LEU A 48 9.77 10.88 -10.86
N TYR A 49 10.21 9.91 -10.09
CA TYR A 49 9.37 9.02 -9.29
C TYR A 49 9.40 9.49 -7.84
N PHE A 50 8.24 9.52 -7.21
CA PHE A 50 8.10 9.87 -5.81
C PHE A 50 7.53 8.65 -5.08
N PRO A 51 8.28 8.02 -4.17
CA PRO A 51 7.77 6.95 -3.33
C PRO A 51 6.57 7.43 -2.50
N ARG A 52 5.67 6.49 -2.20
CA ARG A 52 4.55 6.73 -1.29
C ARG A 52 5.08 6.88 0.14
N GLY A 53 4.31 7.57 0.99
CA GLY A 53 4.62 7.73 2.42
C GLY A 53 5.54 8.91 2.71
N GLU A 54 6.28 9.39 1.71
CA GLU A 54 7.12 10.57 1.83
C GLU A 54 6.48 11.80 1.19
N LYS A 55 6.69 12.97 1.82
CA LYS A 55 6.28 14.24 1.20
C LYS A 55 7.13 14.46 -0.07
N PRO A 56 6.51 14.78 -1.23
CA PRO A 56 7.26 15.05 -2.44
C PRO A 56 8.30 16.18 -2.24
N SER A 57 9.56 15.79 -2.34
CA SER A 57 10.72 16.66 -2.15
C SER A 57 11.84 16.22 -3.10
N LEU A 58 12.88 17.04 -3.26
CA LEU A 58 14.04 16.66 -4.07
C LEU A 58 14.81 15.47 -3.44
N ALA A 59 14.80 15.33 -2.12
CA ALA A 59 15.49 14.26 -1.41
C ALA A 59 14.79 12.90 -1.58
N SER A 60 13.46 12.92 -1.65
CA SER A 60 12.63 11.72 -1.84
C SER A 60 12.40 11.39 -3.32
N ALA A 61 12.76 12.28 -4.25
CA ALA A 61 12.59 12.05 -5.67
C ALA A 61 13.67 11.12 -6.22
N GLU A 62 13.25 10.05 -6.88
CA GLU A 62 14.11 9.21 -7.70
C GLU A 62 14.07 9.70 -9.16
N THR A 63 15.23 9.93 -9.77
CA THR A 63 15.28 10.25 -11.21
C THR A 63 15.14 8.97 -12.02
N TYR A 64 14.15 8.92 -12.93
CA TYR A 64 14.00 7.81 -13.85
C TYR A 64 15.00 7.92 -15.01
N SER A 65 15.91 6.96 -15.08
CA SER A 65 16.96 6.86 -16.11
C SER A 65 16.73 5.71 -17.11
N GLY A 66 15.63 4.96 -16.99
CA GLY A 66 15.31 3.84 -17.87
C GLY A 66 14.80 4.25 -19.26
N ALA A 67 14.38 3.25 -20.05
CA ALA A 67 13.85 3.45 -21.39
C ALA A 67 12.52 4.24 -21.36
N ARG A 68 12.41 5.28 -22.17
CA ARG A 68 11.25 6.21 -22.16
C ARG A 68 10.10 5.76 -23.07
N GLN A 69 9.84 4.45 -23.07
CA GLN A 69 8.74 3.81 -23.82
C GLN A 69 7.63 3.44 -22.83
N VAL A 70 6.37 3.41 -23.30
CA VAL A 70 5.20 3.16 -22.43
C VAL A 70 5.34 1.85 -21.65
N ASP A 71 5.78 0.78 -22.32
CA ASP A 71 5.94 -0.53 -21.69
C ASP A 71 7.02 -0.52 -20.58
N ALA A 72 8.12 0.20 -20.80
CA ALA A 72 9.21 0.31 -19.83
C ALA A 72 8.82 1.16 -18.60
N PHE A 73 8.02 2.22 -18.80
CA PHE A 73 7.45 2.97 -17.67
C PHE A 73 6.45 2.12 -16.89
N GLN A 74 5.58 1.39 -17.59
CA GLN A 74 4.58 0.53 -16.96
C GLN A 74 5.26 -0.55 -16.11
N ALA A 75 6.27 -1.23 -16.65
CA ALA A 75 7.03 -2.24 -15.93
C ALA A 75 7.72 -1.68 -14.67
N PHE A 76 8.30 -0.48 -14.78
CA PHE A 76 8.90 0.21 -13.62
C PHE A 76 7.87 0.54 -12.54
N LEU A 77 6.70 1.09 -12.91
CA LEU A 77 5.66 1.41 -11.93
C LEU A 77 5.08 0.15 -11.30
N GLN A 78 4.94 -0.93 -12.08
CA GLN A 78 4.47 -2.21 -11.59
C GLN A 78 5.43 -2.79 -10.55
N SER A 79 6.75 -2.76 -10.79
CA SER A 79 7.72 -3.25 -9.82
C SER A 79 7.65 -2.46 -8.51
N LYS A 80 7.51 -1.13 -8.56
CA LYS A 80 7.35 -0.29 -7.38
C LYS A 80 6.07 -0.61 -6.58
N VAL A 81 4.98 -0.94 -7.27
CA VAL A 81 3.73 -1.39 -6.64
C VAL A 81 3.84 -2.78 -6.02
N GLU A 82 4.66 -3.65 -6.59
CA GLU A 82 4.94 -4.98 -6.04
C GLU A 82 5.88 -4.93 -4.83
N GLU A 83 6.81 -3.98 -4.80
CA GLU A 83 7.69 -3.73 -3.65
C GLU A 83 6.95 -3.09 -2.46
N ASP A 84 5.99 -2.19 -2.71
CA ASP A 84 5.23 -1.47 -1.67
C ASP A 84 4.07 -2.31 -1.12
N VAL A 85 4.39 -3.40 -0.42
CA VAL A 85 3.39 -4.31 0.18
C VAL A 85 2.86 -3.83 1.54
N THR A 86 3.49 -2.80 2.14
CA THR A 86 3.16 -2.29 3.48
C THR A 86 2.51 -0.91 3.47
N PHE A 87 2.04 -0.43 2.31
CA PHE A 87 1.45 0.91 2.18
C PHE A 87 0.28 1.22 3.11
N ALA A 88 -0.43 0.19 3.61
CA ALA A 88 -1.54 0.32 4.53
C ALA A 88 -1.14 0.10 6.00
N HIS A 89 0.16 0.10 6.31
CA HIS A 89 0.66 -0.04 7.67
C HIS A 89 0.21 1.14 8.55
N VAL A 90 -0.19 0.82 9.78
CA VAL A 90 -0.55 1.79 10.82
C VAL A 90 0.37 1.55 12.01
N GLU A 91 1.38 2.41 12.15
CA GLU A 91 2.44 2.28 13.16
C GLU A 91 1.83 2.23 14.58
N GLU A 92 0.80 3.02 14.84
CA GLU A 92 0.14 3.12 16.14
C GLU A 92 -0.59 1.84 16.58
N LEU A 93 -0.75 0.86 15.68
CA LEU A 93 -1.36 -0.43 15.97
C LEU A 93 -0.35 -1.58 16.11
N GLY A 94 0.95 -1.36 15.85
CA GLY A 94 1.96 -2.42 15.81
C GLY A 94 1.99 -3.30 17.06
N ASP A 95 2.10 -2.68 18.24
CA ASP A 95 2.15 -3.41 19.52
C ASP A 95 0.86 -4.20 19.79
N LEU A 96 -0.30 -3.59 19.51
CA LEU A 96 -1.61 -4.23 19.70
C LEU A 96 -1.82 -5.39 18.73
N VAL A 97 -1.28 -5.31 17.51
CA VAL A 97 -1.31 -6.42 16.55
C VAL A 97 -0.46 -7.59 17.07
N HIS A 98 0.76 -7.33 17.53
CA HIS A 98 1.60 -8.37 18.13
C HIS A 98 0.91 -9.01 19.33
N GLU A 99 0.38 -8.20 20.26
CA GLU A 99 -0.38 -8.69 21.42
C GLU A 99 -1.58 -9.56 20.99
N PHE A 100 -2.32 -9.13 19.96
CA PHE A 100 -3.48 -9.87 19.44
C PHE A 100 -3.09 -11.24 18.89
N LEU A 101 -1.95 -11.34 18.20
CA LEU A 101 -1.48 -12.60 17.62
C LEU A 101 -1.13 -13.62 18.72
N VAL A 102 -0.44 -13.19 19.77
CA VAL A 102 0.04 -14.07 20.86
C VAL A 102 -0.98 -14.32 21.98
N ALA A 103 -2.00 -13.47 22.12
CA ALA A 103 -3.03 -13.57 23.15
C ALA A 103 -3.86 -14.86 23.05
N ARG A 104 -4.44 -15.32 24.18
CA ARG A 104 -5.40 -16.44 24.16
C ARG A 104 -6.78 -15.99 23.65
N ASN A 105 -7.64 -16.92 23.24
CA ASN A 105 -8.95 -16.58 22.65
C ASN A 105 -9.82 -15.62 23.49
N GLY A 106 -9.80 -15.76 24.82
CA GLY A 106 -10.54 -14.86 25.72
C GLY A 106 -9.95 -13.45 25.79
N GLU A 107 -8.64 -13.32 25.61
CA GLU A 107 -7.88 -12.06 25.68
C GLU A 107 -7.88 -11.33 24.33
N ARG A 108 -7.85 -12.06 23.20
CA ARG A 108 -7.90 -11.48 21.85
C ARG A 108 -9.08 -10.54 21.63
N ARG A 109 -10.24 -10.83 22.22
CA ARG A 109 -11.40 -9.95 22.15
C ARG A 109 -11.10 -8.58 22.78
N ARG A 110 -10.45 -8.58 23.95
CA ARG A 110 -10.07 -7.35 24.64
C ARG A 110 -9.03 -6.57 23.85
N VAL A 111 -8.00 -7.23 23.34
CA VAL A 111 -6.98 -6.56 22.50
C VAL A 111 -7.63 -5.95 21.25
N MET A 112 -8.59 -6.64 20.63
CA MET A 112 -9.35 -6.11 19.49
C MET A 112 -10.20 -4.87 19.85
N GLU A 113 -10.81 -4.84 21.04
CA GLU A 113 -11.54 -3.65 21.55
C GLU A 113 -10.57 -2.47 21.83
N GLU A 114 -9.35 -2.76 22.29
CA GLU A 114 -8.30 -1.75 22.48
C GLU A 114 -7.80 -1.21 21.12
N MET A 115 -7.65 -2.08 20.10
CA MET A 115 -7.38 -1.65 18.72
C MET A 115 -8.50 -0.73 18.19
N GLU A 116 -9.77 -1.08 18.42
CA GLU A 116 -10.91 -0.25 18.01
C GLU A 116 -10.85 1.14 18.65
N THR A 117 -10.64 1.19 19.96
CA THR A 117 -10.48 2.45 20.71
C THR A 117 -9.31 3.28 20.17
N LYS A 118 -8.17 2.64 19.88
CA LYS A 118 -7.00 3.31 19.32
C LYS A 118 -7.33 3.93 17.95
N VAL A 119 -8.01 3.19 17.09
CA VAL A 119 -8.42 3.63 15.74
C VAL A 119 -9.39 4.80 15.78
N GLU A 120 -10.30 4.86 16.76
CA GLU A 120 -11.22 5.99 16.93
C GLU A 120 -10.49 7.33 17.15
N GLY A 121 -9.32 7.29 17.80
CA GLY A 121 -8.44 8.43 18.03
C GLY A 121 -7.57 8.81 16.83
N LEU A 122 -7.52 7.99 15.78
CA LEU A 122 -6.77 8.29 14.56
C LEU A 122 -7.58 9.18 13.60
N SER A 123 -6.88 9.75 12.62
CA SER A 123 -7.48 10.55 11.55
C SER A 123 -6.88 10.23 10.18
N GLY A 124 -7.57 10.62 9.10
CA GLY A 124 -7.13 10.40 7.74
C GLY A 124 -6.85 8.93 7.42
N LYS A 125 -5.78 8.66 6.66
CA LYS A 125 -5.43 7.30 6.20
C LYS A 125 -5.12 6.32 7.32
N ALA A 126 -4.51 6.79 8.41
CA ALA A 126 -4.24 5.92 9.57
C ALA A 126 -5.55 5.36 10.17
N ARG A 127 -6.61 6.18 10.25
CA ARG A 127 -7.94 5.73 10.67
C ARG A 127 -8.57 4.78 9.65
N ASP A 128 -8.54 5.14 8.38
CA ASP A 128 -9.13 4.32 7.30
C ASP A 128 -8.52 2.91 7.27
N TYR A 129 -7.18 2.83 7.29
CA TYR A 129 -6.46 1.57 7.35
C TYR A 129 -6.68 0.85 8.68
N GLY A 130 -6.64 1.57 9.79
CA GLY A 130 -6.92 1.01 11.12
C GLY A 130 -8.28 0.34 11.23
N ALA A 131 -9.30 0.88 10.54
CA ALA A 131 -10.62 0.25 10.50
C ALA A 131 -10.60 -1.13 9.79
N VAL A 132 -9.67 -1.36 8.86
CA VAL A 132 -9.45 -2.67 8.24
C VAL A 132 -8.78 -3.64 9.22
N TYR A 133 -7.80 -3.17 10.00
CA TYR A 133 -7.17 -3.97 11.07
C TYR A 133 -8.23 -4.51 12.04
N VAL A 134 -9.08 -3.64 12.58
CA VAL A 134 -10.15 -4.01 13.52
C VAL A 134 -11.12 -5.00 12.88
N ARG A 135 -11.53 -4.77 11.62
CA ARG A 135 -12.45 -5.66 10.91
C ARG A 135 -11.86 -7.06 10.71
N LEU A 136 -10.57 -7.16 10.41
CA LEU A 136 -9.86 -8.43 10.26
C LEU A 136 -9.71 -9.15 11.61
N ALA A 137 -9.26 -8.44 12.66
CA ALA A 137 -9.15 -8.95 14.01
C ALA A 137 -10.49 -9.49 14.52
N LYS A 138 -11.58 -8.75 14.32
CA LYS A 138 -12.95 -9.19 14.65
C LYS A 138 -13.32 -10.49 13.94
N LYS A 139 -12.99 -10.63 12.66
CA LYS A 139 -13.25 -11.88 11.91
C LYS A 139 -12.42 -13.04 12.41
N ALA A 140 -11.17 -12.82 12.82
CA ALA A 140 -10.34 -13.84 13.45
C ALA A 140 -10.89 -14.26 14.82
N VAL A 141 -11.39 -13.34 15.64
CA VAL A 141 -12.09 -13.66 16.91
C VAL A 141 -13.35 -14.50 16.67
N GLU A 142 -14.10 -14.21 15.61
CA GLU A 142 -15.33 -14.95 15.25
C GLU A 142 -15.05 -16.33 14.65
N LYS A 143 -14.01 -16.46 13.81
CA LYS A 143 -13.80 -17.64 12.95
C LYS A 143 -12.59 -18.50 13.31
N GLY A 144 -11.70 -18.02 14.18
CA GLY A 144 -10.40 -18.63 14.44
C GLY A 144 -9.25 -17.89 13.75
N MET A 145 -8.03 -18.06 14.26
CA MET A 145 -6.83 -17.38 13.76
C MET A 145 -6.40 -17.85 12.36
N ASP A 146 -6.76 -19.09 11.98
CA ASP A 146 -6.58 -19.64 10.63
C ASP A 146 -7.37 -18.87 9.56
N TYR A 147 -8.29 -17.99 9.99
CA TYR A 147 -8.93 -17.02 9.11
C TYR A 147 -7.92 -16.14 8.37
N PHE A 148 -6.83 -15.70 9.01
CA PHE A 148 -5.87 -14.79 8.36
C PHE A 148 -5.22 -15.43 7.15
N ASP A 149 -4.76 -16.68 7.27
CA ASP A 149 -4.12 -17.41 6.17
C ASP A 149 -5.10 -17.66 5.02
N LYS A 150 -6.30 -18.16 5.35
CA LYS A 150 -7.37 -18.40 4.36
C LYS A 150 -7.78 -17.12 3.64
N GLU A 151 -7.87 -16.02 4.38
CA GLU A 151 -8.26 -14.74 3.82
C GLU A 151 -7.14 -14.15 2.96
N LYS A 152 -5.87 -14.30 3.36
CA LYS A 152 -4.72 -13.90 2.55
C LYS A 152 -4.71 -14.61 1.21
N GLU A 153 -4.78 -15.94 1.21
CA GLU A 153 -4.83 -16.72 -0.03
C GLU A 153 -6.02 -16.31 -0.92
N ARG A 154 -7.19 -16.08 -0.31
CA ARG A 154 -8.39 -15.67 -1.04
C ARG A 154 -8.19 -14.30 -1.69
N VAL A 155 -7.60 -13.35 -0.96
CA VAL A 155 -7.35 -12.00 -1.45
C VAL A 155 -6.30 -12.01 -2.56
N GLU A 156 -5.18 -12.72 -2.35
CA GLU A 156 -4.10 -12.85 -3.35
C GLU A 156 -4.63 -13.43 -4.66
N ARG A 157 -5.38 -14.54 -4.61
CA ARG A 157 -6.03 -15.12 -5.80
C ARG A 157 -6.95 -14.12 -6.52
N MET A 158 -7.69 -13.29 -5.77
CA MET A 158 -8.57 -12.29 -6.38
C MET A 158 -7.79 -11.13 -7.01
N VAL A 159 -6.70 -10.69 -6.39
CA VAL A 159 -5.82 -9.66 -6.94
C VAL A 159 -5.13 -10.18 -8.20
N GLU A 160 -4.58 -11.38 -8.17
CA GLU A 160 -3.88 -12.03 -9.29
C GLU A 160 -4.80 -12.33 -10.46
N SER A 161 -6.04 -12.78 -10.21
CA SER A 161 -6.98 -13.06 -11.29
C SER A 161 -7.33 -11.81 -12.11
N GLY A 162 -7.21 -10.61 -11.53
CA GLY A 162 -7.56 -9.34 -12.19
C GLY A 162 -9.03 -9.17 -12.55
N GLN A 163 -9.88 -10.17 -12.28
CA GLN A 163 -11.30 -10.22 -12.65
C GLN A 163 -12.21 -9.52 -11.61
N VAL A 164 -11.78 -8.37 -11.11
CA VAL A 164 -12.51 -7.58 -10.11
C VAL A 164 -12.62 -6.13 -10.56
N GLY A 165 -13.74 -5.48 -10.25
CA GLY A 165 -13.92 -4.05 -10.56
C GLY A 165 -12.95 -3.16 -9.78
N LYS A 166 -12.70 -1.93 -10.26
CA LYS A 166 -11.74 -0.98 -9.69
C LYS A 166 -11.90 -0.77 -8.18
N GLU A 167 -13.11 -0.50 -7.72
CA GLU A 167 -13.39 -0.30 -6.30
C GLU A 167 -13.11 -1.55 -5.47
N GLN A 168 -13.44 -2.73 -6.00
CA GLN A 168 -13.18 -4.00 -5.33
C GLN A 168 -11.68 -4.32 -5.29
N MET A 169 -10.94 -4.02 -6.37
CA MET A 169 -9.49 -4.17 -6.39
C MET A 169 -8.83 -3.29 -5.33
N ALA A 170 -9.23 -2.02 -5.23
CA ALA A 170 -8.70 -1.10 -4.22
C ALA A 170 -8.86 -1.67 -2.79
N LYS A 171 -10.06 -2.19 -2.47
CA LYS A 171 -10.34 -2.85 -1.18
C LYS A 171 -9.51 -4.12 -0.98
N LEU A 172 -9.29 -4.91 -2.01
CA LEU A 172 -8.49 -6.14 -1.93
C LEU A 172 -7.01 -5.85 -1.72
N VAL A 173 -6.46 -4.89 -2.45
CA VAL A 173 -5.05 -4.48 -2.34
C VAL A 173 -4.79 -3.86 -0.96
N GLU A 174 -5.70 -3.03 -0.46
CA GLU A 174 -5.66 -2.51 0.92
C GLU A 174 -5.70 -3.64 1.96
N LYS A 175 -6.63 -4.58 1.78
CA LYS A 175 -6.75 -5.74 2.67
C LYS A 175 -5.51 -6.64 2.64
N ALA A 176 -4.90 -6.86 1.47
CA ALA A 176 -3.66 -7.62 1.32
C ALA A 176 -2.53 -6.98 2.11
N SER A 177 -2.37 -5.66 2.00
CA SER A 177 -1.35 -4.93 2.73
C SER A 177 -1.54 -5.02 4.25
N VAL A 178 -2.77 -4.85 4.75
CA VAL A 178 -3.06 -4.99 6.19
C VAL A 178 -2.88 -6.44 6.68
N LEU A 179 -3.27 -7.44 5.89
CA LEU A 179 -3.10 -8.85 6.26
C LEU A 179 -1.63 -9.22 6.48
N ASN A 180 -0.70 -8.58 5.77
CA ASN A 180 0.74 -8.79 6.00
C ASN A 180 1.16 -8.41 7.42
N ALA A 181 0.50 -7.44 8.06
CA ALA A 181 0.79 -7.05 9.44
C ALA A 181 0.35 -8.12 10.47
N PHE A 182 -0.58 -9.00 10.11
CA PHE A 182 -1.05 -10.10 10.98
C PHE A 182 -0.29 -11.41 10.74
N GLN A 183 0.75 -11.40 9.92
CA GLN A 183 1.60 -12.57 9.75
C GLN A 183 2.69 -12.55 10.80
N ILE A 184 2.80 -13.63 11.56
CA ILE A 184 3.91 -13.85 12.48
C ILE A 184 5.18 -13.93 11.63
N SER A 185 6.17 -13.10 11.93
CA SER A 185 7.46 -13.18 11.25
C SER A 185 8.12 -14.52 11.60
N LYS A 186 8.84 -15.15 10.65
CA LYS A 186 9.54 -16.43 10.89
C LYS A 186 10.46 -16.42 12.11
N GLU A 187 10.89 -15.24 12.57
CA GLU A 187 11.75 -15.03 13.73
C GLU A 187 10.99 -15.18 15.07
N GLU A 188 9.69 -14.85 15.12
CA GLU A 188 8.86 -14.96 16.33
C GLU A 188 8.32 -16.39 16.55
N GLU A 189 8.22 -17.19 15.50
CA GLU A 189 7.81 -18.61 15.57
C GLU A 189 8.88 -19.48 16.28
N ILE A 190 10.15 -19.11 16.11
CA ILE A 190 11.32 -19.81 16.68
C ILE A 190 11.47 -19.50 18.19
N SER A 191 11.16 -18.26 18.62
CA SER A 191 11.28 -17.86 20.02
C SER A 191 10.12 -18.36 20.89
N ALA A 192 8.92 -18.54 20.32
CA ALA A 192 7.76 -19.10 21.03
C ALA A 192 7.86 -20.63 21.24
N SER A 193 8.78 -21.30 20.54
CA SER A 193 9.00 -22.76 20.60
C SER A 193 10.24 -23.18 21.39
N SER A 194 11.02 -22.20 21.91
CA SER A 194 12.25 -22.40 22.68
C SER A 194 12.05 -22.06 24.15
#